data_AF-A0A0B7IRG1-F1
#
_entry.id   AF-A0A0B7IRG1-F1
#
_cell.length_a   1.000
_cell.length_b   1.000
_cell.length_c   1.000
_cell.angle_alpha   90.00
_cell.angle_beta   90.00
_cell.angle_gamma   90.00
#
_symmetry.space_group_name_H-M   'P 1'
#
loop_
_entity.id
_entity.type
_entity.pdbx_description
1 polymer ?
#
loop_
_entity_poly.entity_id
_entity_poly.type
_entity_poly.pdbx_seq_one_letter_code
_entity_poly.pdbx_strand_id
1 'polypeptide(L)' 'MDLAKRIENKNQIKYTEGLATSFDLRQAQLQLYAAQQEFLQSMVNLLNKKEVLKSLQVN' A
#
# COMPACT_ATOMS: atom_id res chain seq x y z
N MET A 1 5.30 -1.13 2.50
CA MET A 1 4.91 -1.40 1.10
C MET A 1 5.73 -2.53 0.46
N ASP A 2 7.05 -2.58 0.61
CA ASP A 2 7.90 -3.57 -0.10
C ASP A 2 7.62 -5.03 0.26
N LEU A 3 7.32 -5.32 1.53
CA LEU A 3 6.93 -6.67 1.95
C LEU A 3 5.65 -7.13 1.25
N ALA A 4 4.61 -6.29 1.25
CA ALA A 4 3.33 -6.61 0.60
C ALA A 4 3.50 -6.81 -0.91
N LYS A 5 4.37 -6.03 -1.57
CA LYS A 5 4.73 -6.24 -2.99
C LYS A 5 5.39 -7.60 -3.22
N ARG A 6 6.33 -8.01 -2.35
CA ARG A 6 6.96 -9.34 -2.45
C ARG A 6 5.98 -10.48 -2.20
N ILE A 7 5.04 -10.32 -1.27
CA ILE A 7 3.99 -11.30 -0.98
C ILE A 7 3.05 -11.47 -2.18
N GLU A 8 2.60 -10.36 -2.77
CA GLU A 8 1.76 -10.36 -3.96
C GLU A 8 2.47 -11.03 -5.13
N ASN A 9 3.70 -10.61 -5.45
CA ASN A 9 4.49 -11.20 -6.53
C ASN A 9 4.71 -12.71 -6.33
N LYS A 10 5.03 -13.14 -5.10
CA LYS A 10 5.19 -14.57 -4.79
C LYS A 10 3.90 -15.35 -5.01
N ASN A 11 2.75 -14.81 -4.61
CA ASN A 11 1.47 -15.50 -4.81
C ASN A 11 1.03 -15.47 -6.28
N GLN A 12 1.39 -14.44 -7.03
CA GLN A 12 1.18 -14.39 -8.49
C GLN A 12 1.94 -15.54 -9.18
N ILE A 13 3.23 -15.71 -8.87
CA ILE A 13 4.05 -16.82 -9.40
C ILE A 13 3.44 -18.18 -9.01
N LYS A 14 3.12 -18.38 -7.72
CA LYS A 14 2.50 -19.62 -7.26
C LYS A 14 1.16 -19.91 -7.95
N TYR A 15 0.33 -18.90 -8.17
CA TYR A 15 -0.95 -19.07 -8.87
C TYR A 15 -0.73 -19.48 -10.33
N THR A 16 0.20 -18.82 -11.03
CA THR A 16 0.52 -19.16 -12.42
C THR A 16 1.12 -20.56 -12.57
N GLU A 17 1.82 -21.04 -11.55
CA GLU A 17 2.38 -22.40 -11.50
C GLU A 17 1.40 -23.44 -10.94
N GLY A 18 0.17 -23.06 -10.57
CA GLY A 18 -0.83 -23.97 -9.99
C GLY A 18 -0.56 -24.38 -8.53
N LEU A 19 0.35 -23.70 -7.84
CA LEU A 19 0.75 -23.93 -6.44
C LEU A 19 -0.03 -23.08 -5.42
N ALA A 20 -0.90 -22.17 -5.89
CA ALA A 20 -1.78 -21.37 -5.05
C ALA A 20 -3.14 -21.18 -5.73
N THR A 21 -4.16 -20.94 -4.92
CA THR A 21 -5.52 -20.70 -5.42
C THR A 21 -5.69 -19.23 -5.84
N SER A 22 -6.75 -18.95 -6.60
CA SER A 22 -7.15 -17.57 -6.91
C SER A 22 -7.51 -16.76 -5.65
N PHE A 23 -7.98 -17.44 -4.60
CA PHE A 23 -8.27 -16.83 -3.30
C PHE A 23 -7.00 -16.34 -2.60
N ASP A 24 -5.93 -17.16 -2.59
CA ASP A 24 -4.64 -16.78 -2.01
C ASP A 24 -4.03 -15.57 -2.72
N LEU A 25 -4.07 -15.58 -4.07
CA LEU A 25 -3.64 -14.45 -4.88
C LEU A 25 -4.47 -13.20 -4.57
N ARG A 26 -5.80 -13.34 -4.47
CA ARG A 26 -6.68 -12.22 -4.16
C ARG A 26 -6.40 -11.63 -2.77
N GLN A 27 -6.14 -12.45 -1.76
CA GLN A 27 -5.75 -11.94 -0.44
C GLN A 27 -4.44 -11.16 -0.50
N ALA A 28 -3.43 -11.68 -1.20
CA ALA A 28 -2.14 -11.00 -1.33
C ALA A 28 -2.28 -9.64 -2.05
N GLN A 29 -3.13 -9.57 -3.08
CA GLN A 29 -3.47 -8.31 -3.76
C GLN A 29 -4.18 -7.32 -2.84
N LEU A 30 -5.16 -7.77 -2.05
CA LEU A 30 -5.85 -6.92 -1.07
C LEU A 30 -4.89 -6.37 -0.01
N GLN A 31 -3.96 -7.20 0.47
CA GLN A 31 -2.91 -6.77 1.40
C GLN A 31 -2.01 -5.69 0.79
N LEU A 32 -1.63 -5.83 -0.48
CA LEU A 32 -0.85 -4.81 -1.19
C LEU A 32 -1.64 -3.51 -1.35
N TYR A 33 -2.91 -3.57 -1.73
CA TYR A 33 -3.75 -2.37 -1.88
C TYR A 33 -3.98 -1.65 -0.55
N ALA A 34 -4.17 -2.38 0.55
CA ALA A 34 -4.25 -1.78 1.88
C ALA A 34 -2.97 -1.01 2.23
N ALA A 35 -1.80 -1.61 2.02
CA ALA A 35 -0.52 -0.95 2.27
C ALA A 35 -0.28 0.28 1.37
N GLN A 36 -0.78 0.26 0.13
CA GLN A 36 -0.73 1.42 -0.76
C GLN A 36 -1.67 2.54 -0.29
N GLN A 37 -2.88 2.19 0.16
CA GLN A 37 -3.84 3.15 0.69
C GLN A 37 -3.32 3.85 1.95
N GLU A 38 -2.70 3.12 2.88
CA GLU A 38 -2.08 3.69 4.08
C GLU A 38 -0.95 4.69 3.74
N PHE A 39 -0.15 4.36 2.73
CA PHE A 39 0.90 5.26 2.25
C PHE A 39 0.33 6.55 1.67
N LEU A 40 -0.70 6.45 0.81
CA LEU A 40 -1.37 7.61 0.24
C LEU A 40 -2.02 8.47 1.33
N GLN A 41 -2.67 7.86 2.32
CA GLN A 41 -3.24 8.60 3.44
C GLN A 41 -2.16 9.33 4.25
N SER A 42 -0.99 8.71 4.43
CA SER A 42 0.15 9.33 5.10
C SER A 42 0.67 10.54 4.32
N MET A 43 0.69 10.49 2.98
CA MET A 43 1.04 11.63 2.13
C MET A 43 0.03 12.78 2.26
N VAL A 44 -1.27 12.48 2.26
CA VAL A 44 -2.32 13.49 2.48
C VAL A 44 -2.14 14.16 3.85
N ASN A 45 -1.88 13.36 4.89
CA ASN A 45 -1.65 13.89 6.23
C ASN A 45 -0.41 14.80 6.31
N LEU A 46 0.67 14.44 5.62
CA LEU A 46 1.88 15.26 5.52
C LEU A 46 1.61 16.61 4.83
N LEU A 47 0.86 16.59 3.72
CA LEU A 47 0.47 17.80 3.01
C LEU A 47 -0.34 18.74 3.91
N ASN A 48 -1.35 18.22 4.60
CA ASN A 48 -2.16 19.01 5.53
C ASN A 48 -1.31 19.63 6.65
N LYS A 49 -0.38 18.86 7.24
CA LYS A 49 0.55 19.38 8.24
C LYS A 49 1.44 20.49 7.71
N LYS A 50 1.92 20.37 6.46
CA LYS A 50 2.74 21.40 5.80
C LYS A 50 1.96 22.70 5.62
N GLU A 51 0.70 22.63 5.19
CA GLU A 51 -0.14 23.83 5.02
C GLU A 51 -0.46 24.49 6.37
N VAL A 52 -0.75 23.71 7.41
CA VAL A 52 -0.92 24.24 8.78
C VAL A 52 0.36 24.94 9.25
N LEU A 53 1.53 24.33 9.06
CA LEU A 53 2.80 24.94 9.45
C LEU A 53 3.05 26.27 8.73
N LYS A 54 2.78 26.35 7.43
CA LYS A 54 2.90 27.60 6.67
C LYS A 54 1.99 28.69 7.24
N SER A 55 0.73 28.37 7.59
CA SER A 55 -0.19 29.37 8.16
C SER A 55 0.27 29.93 9.50
N LEU A 56 1.03 29.15 10.29
CA LEU A 56 1.59 29.58 11.57
C LEU A 56 2.87 30.43 11.41
N GLN A 57 3.60 30.28 10.31
CA GLN A 57 4.83 31.03 10.02
C GLN A 57 4.59 32.38 9.35
N VAL A 58 3.38 32.63 8.84
CA VAL A 58 3.01 33.87 8.13
C VAL A 58 2.28 34.88 9.04
N ASN A 59 2.13 34.57 10.33
CA ASN A 59 1.67 35.48 11.39
C ASN A 59 2.82 35.79 12.36
#